data_AF-A0A0G0PTX1-F1
#
_entry.id   AF-A0A0G0PTX1-F1
#
_cell.length_a   1.000
_cell.length_b   1.000
_cell.length_c   1.000
_cell.angle_alpha   90.00
_cell.angle_beta   90.00
_cell.angle_gamma   90.00
#
_symmetry.space_group_name_H-M   'P 1'
#
loop_
_entity.id
_entity.type
_entity.pdbx_description
1 polymer ?
#
loop_
_entity_poly.entity_id
_entity_poly.type
_entity_poly.pdbx_seq_one_letter_code
_entity_poly.pdbx_strand_id
1 'polypeptide(L)'
;MDARERRLITMVTDEAKSILYWISKNHIKSETGQNIEFHDHRFMMDIYADRAPIQVIRKASQVGASTMEILRVLHDAIFLGINQIYTLPTADDVYKFVPSKVNQIMRANPCIKEHIDPKNIDSIEQKQIDRSFVYFKGTFTEREAIMLTSDRNIHDEVDKSKSEVIRDYASRMGYSKVRSQHFFSTPTVPDTGIEKMFEQSDQKHWRFNCPYCNYRQHMEWDKNVDIEQRIYTCQKCHRELTPRQISDLGSWEAKYSARDISGYWISQMHCPWRTADDLIKEKEKAENETYFYNFVLGLPYVSAEHRIPASLFIRNATEAQVEDSSELNVMGVDTGLGSGKGNHVIIGNKNGVFWIGVMVDKPDGTRWEQLANFINFYDIRVVVIDGQPYTQEALSLARQFPYRVFLHWFKDDPKMLGIVRFFDEIERKDAEFEDEVKVLSSRTGIIDNTIEALMTGKIRFAMSPQNPALQQLINHAQTMYARTVTDKFGQAKREWANTGANDFWLALIYWHIALKKRLKFEPNK
;
A
#
# COMPACT_ATOMS: atom_id res chain seq x y z
N MET A 1 -38.54 14.52 -40.68
CA MET A 1 -37.66 13.47 -40.13
C MET A 1 -38.24 12.12 -40.47
N ASP A 2 -37.59 11.43 -41.40
CA ASP A 2 -37.92 10.07 -41.86
C ASP A 2 -37.76 9.06 -40.69
N ALA A 3 -38.55 7.98 -40.69
CA ALA A 3 -38.43 6.88 -39.72
C ALA A 3 -37.03 6.26 -39.72
N ARG A 4 -36.35 6.25 -40.87
CA ARG A 4 -34.95 5.82 -41.00
C ARG A 4 -33.99 6.76 -40.27
N GLU A 5 -34.20 8.07 -40.41
CA GLU A 5 -33.41 9.12 -39.78
C GLU A 5 -33.60 9.14 -38.25
N ARG A 6 -34.85 8.97 -37.77
CA ARG A 6 -35.14 8.77 -36.34
C ARG A 6 -34.46 7.53 -35.77
N ARG A 7 -34.46 6.42 -36.51
CA ARG A 7 -33.82 5.17 -36.08
C ARG A 7 -32.30 5.30 -36.02
N LEU A 8 -31.69 5.98 -37.00
CA LEU A 8 -30.26 6.31 -37.00
C LEU A 8 -29.88 7.21 -35.81
N ILE A 9 -30.63 8.29 -35.57
CA ILE A 9 -30.40 9.19 -34.43
C ILE A 9 -30.55 8.43 -33.10
N THR A 10 -31.59 7.60 -32.96
CA THR A 10 -31.81 6.79 -31.74
C THR A 10 -30.65 5.81 -31.51
N MET A 11 -30.19 5.14 -32.58
CA MET A 11 -29.05 4.21 -32.49
C MET A 11 -27.75 4.91 -32.08
N VAL A 12 -27.45 6.09 -32.64
CA VAL A 12 -26.28 6.90 -32.25
C VAL A 12 -26.40 7.35 -30.79
N THR A 13 -27.61 7.66 -30.31
CA THR A 13 -27.82 8.05 -28.91
C THR A 13 -27.66 6.90 -27.92
N ASP A 14 -27.87 5.65 -28.32
CA ASP A 14 -27.71 4.48 -27.43
C ASP A 14 -26.25 4.00 -27.36
N GLU A 15 -25.52 4.07 -28.47
CA GLU A 15 -24.07 3.83 -28.49
C GLU A 15 -23.34 4.84 -27.61
N ALA A 16 -23.64 6.13 -27.75
CA ALA A 16 -23.04 7.18 -26.92
C ALA A 16 -23.27 7.00 -25.41
N LYS A 17 -24.41 6.39 -25.01
CA LYS A 17 -24.75 6.17 -23.60
C LYS A 17 -24.06 4.95 -23.01
N SER A 18 -23.80 3.92 -23.82
CA SER A 18 -23.35 2.61 -23.33
C SER A 18 -22.22 2.04 -24.18
N ILE A 19 -21.02 2.04 -23.60
CA ILE A 19 -19.85 1.39 -24.19
C ILE A 19 -20.08 -0.11 -24.42
N LEU A 20 -20.81 -0.79 -23.53
CA LEU A 20 -21.15 -2.20 -23.68
C LEU A 20 -22.01 -2.44 -24.92
N TYR A 21 -22.99 -1.56 -25.16
CA TYR A 21 -23.84 -1.63 -26.35
C TYR A 21 -23.04 -1.31 -27.62
N TRP A 22 -22.19 -0.28 -27.59
CA TRP A 22 -21.29 0.05 -28.69
C TRP A 22 -20.37 -1.12 -29.07
N ILE A 23 -19.75 -1.77 -28.08
CA ILE A 23 -18.90 -2.95 -28.28
C ILE A 23 -19.70 -4.10 -28.91
N SER A 24 -20.84 -4.44 -28.33
CA SER A 24 -21.64 -5.58 -28.77
C SER A 24 -22.22 -5.38 -30.17
N LYS A 25 -22.71 -4.18 -30.48
CA LYS A 25 -23.33 -3.86 -31.77
C LYS A 25 -22.33 -3.89 -32.91
N ASN A 26 -21.13 -3.34 -32.67
CA ASN A 26 -20.10 -3.22 -33.70
C ASN A 26 -19.18 -4.44 -33.79
N HIS A 27 -19.41 -5.46 -32.95
CA HIS A 27 -18.56 -6.65 -32.84
C HIS A 27 -17.08 -6.28 -32.70
N ILE A 28 -16.80 -5.36 -31.77
CA ILE A 28 -15.47 -4.78 -31.62
C ILE A 28 -14.44 -5.87 -31.35
N LYS A 29 -13.30 -5.78 -32.05
CA LYS A 29 -12.16 -6.68 -31.95
C LYS A 29 -11.05 -6.09 -31.08
N SER A 30 -10.39 -6.93 -30.32
CA SER A 30 -9.18 -6.62 -29.55
C SER A 30 -7.96 -6.43 -30.47
N GLU A 31 -6.82 -6.14 -29.87
CA GLU A 31 -5.52 -6.07 -30.55
C GLU A 31 -5.08 -7.41 -31.19
N THR A 32 -5.64 -8.53 -30.73
CA THR A 32 -5.37 -9.87 -31.30
C THR A 32 -6.36 -10.25 -32.40
N GLY A 33 -7.34 -9.39 -32.70
CA GLY A 33 -8.37 -9.63 -33.71
C GLY A 33 -9.55 -10.49 -33.23
N GLN A 34 -9.55 -10.92 -31.96
CA GLN A 34 -10.67 -11.62 -31.34
C GLN A 34 -11.77 -10.64 -30.93
N ASN A 35 -13.03 -11.07 -30.97
CA ASN A 35 -14.13 -10.22 -30.50
C ASN A 35 -14.03 -9.98 -28.99
N ILE A 36 -14.29 -8.74 -28.57
CA ILE A 36 -14.50 -8.41 -27.17
C ILE A 36 -15.82 -9.04 -26.73
N GLU A 37 -15.76 -9.84 -25.68
CA GLU A 37 -16.89 -10.59 -25.15
C GLU A 37 -16.96 -10.42 -23.62
N PHE A 38 -18.12 -10.71 -23.04
CA PHE A 38 -18.40 -10.51 -21.61
C PHE A 38 -18.99 -11.75 -20.92
N HIS A 39 -19.03 -12.87 -21.62
CA HIS A 39 -19.43 -14.17 -21.07
C HIS A 39 -18.32 -14.74 -20.18
N ASP A 40 -17.06 -14.75 -20.65
CA ASP A 40 -15.92 -15.19 -19.83
C ASP A 40 -15.31 -14.02 -19.03
N HIS A 41 -15.42 -12.80 -19.55
CA HIS A 41 -15.00 -11.57 -18.87
C HIS A 41 -16.14 -10.86 -18.12
N ARG A 42 -17.09 -11.61 -17.56
CA ARG A 42 -18.28 -11.05 -16.87
C ARG A 42 -17.91 -10.03 -15.79
N PHE A 43 -16.84 -10.28 -15.05
CA PHE A 43 -16.31 -9.38 -14.02
C PHE A 43 -15.88 -8.00 -14.55
N MET A 44 -15.68 -7.86 -15.87
CA MET A 44 -15.36 -6.57 -16.48
C MET A 44 -16.60 -5.72 -16.80
N MET A 45 -17.80 -6.32 -16.94
CA MET A 45 -18.99 -5.61 -17.43
C MET A 45 -19.31 -4.36 -16.62
N ASP A 46 -19.40 -4.50 -15.30
CA ASP A 46 -19.73 -3.38 -14.42
C ASP A 46 -18.63 -2.32 -14.44
N ILE A 47 -17.37 -2.73 -14.59
CA ILE A 47 -16.23 -1.81 -14.69
C ILE A 47 -16.35 -0.99 -15.97
N TYR A 48 -16.61 -1.61 -17.13
CA TYR A 48 -16.89 -0.89 -18.38
C TYR A 48 -18.05 0.11 -18.24
N ALA A 49 -19.13 -0.30 -17.58
CA ALA A 49 -20.30 0.53 -17.36
C ALA A 49 -20.10 1.65 -16.32
N ASP A 50 -19.09 1.53 -15.46
CA ASP A 50 -18.81 2.48 -14.39
C ASP A 50 -18.43 3.86 -14.95
N ARG A 51 -19.11 4.90 -14.47
CA ARG A 51 -18.91 6.31 -14.83
C ARG A 51 -18.45 7.16 -13.64
N ALA A 52 -18.05 6.54 -12.53
CA ALA A 52 -17.48 7.25 -11.39
C ALA A 52 -16.32 8.15 -11.85
N PRO A 53 -16.23 9.40 -11.35
CA PRO A 53 -15.17 10.31 -11.74
C PRO A 53 -13.78 9.75 -11.45
N ILE A 54 -13.61 9.04 -10.33
CA ILE A 54 -12.36 8.39 -9.96
C ILE A 54 -12.57 6.88 -9.91
N GLN A 55 -11.81 6.16 -10.74
CA GLN A 55 -11.78 4.69 -10.77
C GLN A 55 -10.39 4.18 -10.40
N VAL A 56 -10.35 3.16 -9.56
CA VAL A 56 -9.12 2.52 -9.09
C VAL A 56 -9.25 1.02 -9.31
N ILE A 57 -8.33 0.41 -10.05
CA ILE A 57 -8.37 -1.03 -10.33
C ILE A 57 -7.06 -1.66 -9.87
N ARG A 58 -7.10 -2.27 -8.68
CA ARG A 58 -6.05 -3.15 -8.18
C ARG A 58 -6.21 -4.50 -8.86
N LYS A 59 -5.29 -4.89 -9.73
CA LYS A 59 -5.47 -6.07 -10.59
C LYS A 59 -4.30 -7.03 -10.59
N ALA A 60 -4.58 -8.27 -10.96
CA ALA A 60 -3.59 -9.20 -11.48
C ALA A 60 -3.18 -8.84 -12.92
N SER A 61 -2.15 -9.51 -13.42
CA SER A 61 -1.73 -9.47 -14.82
C SER A 61 -2.74 -10.17 -15.73
N GLN A 62 -2.82 -9.68 -16.97
CA GLN A 62 -3.56 -10.32 -18.07
C GLN A 62 -5.07 -10.52 -17.82
N VAL A 63 -5.71 -9.56 -17.14
CA VAL A 63 -7.17 -9.55 -16.89
C VAL A 63 -7.97 -8.59 -17.78
N GLY A 64 -7.34 -8.02 -18.82
CA GLY A 64 -8.02 -7.20 -19.84
C GLY A 64 -8.18 -5.69 -19.55
N ALA A 65 -7.64 -5.17 -18.45
CA ALA A 65 -7.82 -3.76 -18.05
C ALA A 65 -7.29 -2.74 -19.07
N SER A 66 -6.09 -2.93 -19.64
CA SER A 66 -5.56 -1.97 -20.62
C SER A 66 -6.42 -1.92 -21.89
N THR A 67 -6.89 -3.07 -22.39
CA THR A 67 -7.79 -3.11 -23.55
C THR A 67 -9.12 -2.41 -23.27
N MET A 68 -9.67 -2.60 -22.06
CA MET A 68 -10.84 -1.85 -21.60
C MET A 68 -10.63 -0.34 -21.63
N GLU A 69 -9.53 0.16 -21.05
CA GLU A 69 -9.28 1.60 -21.01
C GLU A 69 -9.00 2.18 -22.41
N ILE A 70 -8.35 1.43 -23.30
CA ILE A 70 -8.22 1.84 -24.72
C ILE A 70 -9.61 2.01 -25.34
N LEU A 71 -10.49 1.03 -25.19
CA LEU A 71 -11.84 1.10 -25.75
C LEU A 71 -12.66 2.23 -25.14
N ARG A 72 -12.51 2.48 -23.83
CA ARG A 72 -13.15 3.61 -23.15
C ARG A 72 -12.65 4.95 -23.68
N VAL A 73 -11.34 5.09 -23.87
CA VAL A 73 -10.74 6.29 -24.44
C VAL A 73 -11.28 6.53 -25.85
N LEU A 74 -11.30 5.51 -26.71
CA LEU A 74 -11.81 5.63 -28.08
C LEU A 74 -13.31 5.97 -28.10
N HIS A 75 -14.11 5.26 -27.29
CA HIS A 75 -15.54 5.51 -27.16
C HIS A 75 -15.84 6.94 -26.73
N ASP A 76 -15.22 7.39 -25.63
CA ASP A 76 -15.52 8.71 -25.07
C ASP A 76 -14.91 9.84 -25.94
N ALA A 77 -13.84 9.58 -26.68
CA ALA A 77 -13.33 10.50 -27.71
C ALA A 77 -14.36 10.71 -28.84
N ILE A 78 -14.93 9.62 -29.36
CA ILE A 78 -15.94 9.64 -30.44
C ILE A 78 -17.25 10.29 -29.97
N PHE A 79 -17.81 9.83 -28.85
CA PHE A 79 -19.18 10.17 -28.47
C PHE A 79 -19.29 11.35 -27.50
N LEU A 80 -18.30 11.58 -26.64
CA LEU A 80 -18.28 12.72 -25.73
C LEU A 80 -17.45 13.89 -26.29
N GLY A 81 -16.48 13.60 -27.16
CA GLY A 81 -15.60 14.61 -27.74
C GLY A 81 -14.67 15.26 -26.71
N ILE A 82 -14.21 14.47 -25.74
CA ILE A 82 -13.37 14.94 -24.61
C ILE A 82 -11.89 14.69 -24.86
N ASN A 83 -11.02 15.57 -24.36
CA ASN A 83 -9.58 15.41 -24.45
C ASN A 83 -9.06 14.50 -23.34
N GLN A 84 -8.17 13.57 -23.67
CA GLN A 84 -7.76 12.52 -22.74
C GLN A 84 -6.25 12.35 -22.74
N ILE A 85 -5.66 12.14 -21.56
CA ILE A 85 -4.24 11.78 -21.40
C ILE A 85 -4.16 10.36 -20.86
N TYR A 86 -3.53 9.47 -21.61
CA TYR A 86 -3.20 8.11 -21.19
C TYR A 86 -1.71 8.05 -20.88
N THR A 87 -1.38 7.68 -19.65
CA THR A 87 0.01 7.59 -19.21
C THR A 87 0.44 6.15 -18.98
N LEU A 88 1.70 5.90 -19.32
CA LEU A 88 2.45 4.68 -19.04
C LEU A 88 3.70 5.06 -18.23
N PRO A 89 4.42 4.08 -17.64
CA PRO A 89 5.62 4.37 -16.86
C PRO A 89 6.62 5.22 -17.65
N THR A 90 7.09 4.75 -18.81
CA THR A 90 8.10 5.44 -19.61
C THR A 90 7.62 5.82 -21.01
N ALA A 91 8.32 6.74 -21.68
CA ALA A 91 8.08 7.04 -23.08
C ALA A 91 8.29 5.80 -23.98
N ASP A 92 9.31 4.98 -23.69
CA ASP A 92 9.56 3.74 -24.43
C ASP A 92 8.38 2.75 -24.33
N ASP A 93 7.70 2.71 -23.18
CA ASP A 93 6.48 1.92 -23.03
C ASP A 93 5.38 2.44 -23.95
N VAL A 94 5.23 3.76 -24.11
CA VAL A 94 4.30 4.36 -25.07
C VAL A 94 4.62 3.94 -26.50
N TYR A 95 5.90 4.03 -26.89
CA TYR A 95 6.37 3.65 -28.24
C TYR A 95 6.14 2.17 -28.57
N LYS A 96 6.01 1.29 -27.55
CA LYS A 96 5.64 -0.12 -27.73
C LYS A 96 4.12 -0.33 -27.67
N PHE A 97 3.45 0.29 -26.69
CA PHE A 97 2.04 0.08 -26.39
C PHE A 97 1.12 0.57 -27.50
N VAL A 98 1.33 1.79 -28.00
CA VAL A 98 0.43 2.40 -28.98
C VAL A 98 0.44 1.62 -30.31
N PRO A 99 1.60 1.27 -30.92
CA PRO A 99 1.60 0.49 -32.14
C PRO A 99 1.07 -0.94 -31.99
N SER A 100 1.34 -1.60 -30.84
CA SER A 100 0.98 -3.00 -30.63
C SER A 100 -0.45 -3.22 -30.18
N LYS A 101 -1.07 -2.25 -29.48
CA LYS A 101 -2.44 -2.37 -28.96
C LYS A 101 -3.39 -1.36 -29.61
N VAL A 102 -3.19 -0.08 -29.35
CA VAL A 102 -4.11 1.00 -29.75
C VAL A 102 -4.30 1.01 -31.27
N ASN A 103 -3.20 1.04 -32.02
CA ASN A 103 -3.25 1.05 -33.49
C ASN A 103 -3.84 -0.24 -34.06
N GLN A 104 -3.61 -1.40 -33.42
CA GLN A 104 -4.19 -2.66 -33.88
C GLN A 104 -5.71 -2.68 -33.67
N ILE A 105 -6.19 -2.24 -32.50
CA ILE A 105 -7.62 -2.09 -32.23
C ILE A 105 -8.25 -1.12 -33.24
N MET A 106 -7.66 0.04 -33.49
CA MET A 106 -8.20 1.00 -34.47
C MET A 106 -8.26 0.40 -35.90
N ARG A 107 -7.24 -0.38 -36.30
CA ARG A 107 -7.20 -1.03 -37.62
C ARG A 107 -8.22 -2.16 -37.76
N ALA A 108 -8.43 -2.92 -36.71
CA ALA A 108 -9.33 -4.07 -36.71
C ALA A 108 -10.82 -3.67 -36.72
N ASN A 109 -11.14 -2.42 -36.40
CA ASN A 109 -12.50 -1.95 -36.15
C ASN A 109 -12.88 -0.77 -37.06
N PRO A 110 -13.63 -1.01 -38.16
CA PRO A 110 -14.07 0.04 -39.08
C PRO A 110 -14.85 1.19 -38.43
N CYS A 111 -15.70 0.88 -37.43
CA CYS A 111 -16.49 1.87 -36.68
C CYS A 111 -15.64 2.84 -35.85
N ILE A 112 -14.37 2.53 -35.58
CA ILE A 112 -13.43 3.46 -34.96
C ILE A 112 -12.66 4.20 -36.05
N LYS A 113 -12.26 3.48 -37.10
CA LYS A 113 -11.44 4.02 -38.19
C LYS A 113 -12.12 5.17 -38.94
N GLU A 114 -13.44 5.16 -39.05
CA GLU A 114 -14.20 6.23 -39.72
C GLU A 114 -14.09 7.60 -39.03
N HIS A 115 -13.72 7.65 -37.75
CA HIS A 115 -13.54 8.87 -36.97
C HIS A 115 -12.11 9.44 -37.03
N ILE A 116 -11.25 8.84 -37.85
CA ILE A 116 -9.85 9.25 -38.00
C ILE A 116 -9.66 9.76 -39.43
N ASP A 117 -9.72 11.09 -39.60
CA ASP A 117 -9.39 11.72 -40.87
C ASP A 117 -7.89 11.51 -41.17
N PRO A 118 -7.50 10.99 -42.35
CA PRO A 118 -6.10 10.87 -42.74
C PRO A 118 -5.30 12.17 -42.73
N LYS A 119 -5.96 13.34 -42.73
CA LYS A 119 -5.35 14.67 -42.64
C LYS A 119 -5.11 15.11 -41.19
N ASN A 120 -5.74 14.45 -40.22
CA ASN A 120 -5.60 14.78 -38.82
C ASN A 120 -4.31 14.19 -38.24
N ILE A 121 -3.95 14.64 -37.04
CA ILE A 121 -2.78 14.14 -36.32
C ILE A 121 -3.04 12.69 -35.87
N ASP A 122 -2.30 11.73 -36.44
CA ASP A 122 -2.26 10.34 -35.99
C ASP A 122 -0.80 9.89 -35.79
N SER A 123 -0.22 10.30 -34.67
CA SER A 123 1.11 9.88 -34.24
C SER A 123 1.04 8.87 -33.09
N ILE A 124 2.19 8.41 -32.62
CA ILE A 124 2.28 7.52 -31.46
C ILE A 124 1.86 8.25 -30.18
N GLU A 125 2.34 9.48 -29.98
CA GLU A 125 2.11 10.24 -28.74
C GLU A 125 0.81 11.05 -28.76
N GLN A 126 0.21 11.24 -29.93
CA GLN A 126 -0.99 12.06 -30.08
C GLN A 126 -1.86 11.54 -31.21
N LYS A 127 -3.14 11.37 -30.91
CA LYS A 127 -4.18 11.01 -31.88
C LYS A 127 -5.31 12.02 -31.80
N GLN A 128 -5.77 12.47 -32.96
CA GLN A 128 -6.96 13.28 -33.09
C GLN A 128 -8.11 12.42 -33.64
N ILE A 129 -9.18 12.32 -32.85
CA ILE A 129 -10.38 11.53 -33.17
C ILE A 129 -11.53 12.54 -33.23
N ASP A 130 -12.05 12.76 -34.44
CA ASP A 130 -12.93 13.88 -34.77
C ASP A 130 -12.38 15.22 -34.22
N ARG A 131 -13.05 15.77 -33.20
CA ARG A 131 -12.73 17.04 -32.53
C ARG A 131 -11.91 16.89 -31.24
N SER A 132 -11.66 15.65 -30.82
CA SER A 132 -10.99 15.34 -29.55
C SER A 132 -9.54 14.93 -29.76
N PHE A 133 -8.73 15.12 -28.72
CA PHE A 133 -7.34 14.70 -28.70
C PHE A 133 -7.10 13.65 -27.60
N VAL A 134 -6.40 12.59 -27.97
CA VAL A 134 -5.89 11.56 -27.07
C VAL A 134 -4.37 11.65 -27.08
N TYR A 135 -3.78 11.90 -25.92
CA TYR A 135 -2.35 11.99 -25.73
C TYR A 135 -1.83 10.76 -25.01
N PHE A 136 -0.72 10.18 -25.48
CA PHE A 136 -0.03 9.09 -24.83
C PHE A 136 1.33 9.57 -24.32
N LYS A 137 1.57 9.44 -23.01
CA LYS A 137 2.72 10.07 -22.36
C LYS A 137 3.38 9.19 -21.31
N GLY A 138 4.69 9.38 -21.12
CA GLY A 138 5.43 8.79 -19.99
C GLY A 138 5.24 9.59 -18.71
N THR A 139 5.52 8.97 -17.56
CA THR A 139 5.49 9.66 -16.25
C THR A 139 6.87 10.11 -15.76
N PHE A 140 7.93 9.90 -16.53
CA PHE A 140 9.30 10.21 -16.07
C PHE A 140 9.84 11.57 -16.55
N THR A 141 9.20 12.20 -17.53
CA THR A 141 9.58 13.49 -18.13
C THR A 141 8.58 14.60 -17.75
N GLU A 142 8.91 15.43 -16.75
CA GLU A 142 8.04 16.51 -16.26
C GLU A 142 7.66 17.55 -17.34
N ARG A 143 8.54 17.80 -18.31
CA ARG A 143 8.32 18.82 -19.35
C ARG A 143 7.10 18.52 -20.23
N GLU A 144 6.76 17.25 -20.43
CA GLU A 144 5.63 16.84 -21.26
C GLU A 144 4.28 17.05 -20.57
N ALA A 145 4.25 17.05 -19.23
CA ALA A 145 3.03 17.17 -18.43
C ALA A 145 2.48 18.60 -18.36
N ILE A 146 3.27 19.63 -18.71
CA ILE A 146 2.96 21.04 -18.38
C ILE A 146 2.09 21.74 -19.45
N MET A 147 2.04 21.27 -20.69
CA MET A 147 1.46 22.04 -21.81
C MET A 147 0.08 21.56 -22.30
N LEU A 148 -0.42 20.43 -21.80
CA LEU A 148 -1.65 19.80 -22.29
C LEU A 148 -2.85 20.10 -21.38
N THR A 149 -4.05 20.17 -21.97
CA THR A 149 -5.32 20.21 -21.24
C THR A 149 -6.06 18.90 -21.45
N SER A 150 -6.72 18.40 -20.40
CA SER A 150 -7.45 17.14 -20.45
C SER A 150 -8.75 17.21 -19.67
N ASP A 151 -9.70 16.38 -20.07
CA ASP A 151 -10.94 16.11 -19.36
C ASP A 151 -10.89 14.82 -18.55
N ARG A 152 -10.07 13.87 -19.00
CA ARG A 152 -9.76 12.63 -18.30
C ARG A 152 -8.27 12.32 -18.34
N ASN A 153 -7.75 11.83 -17.22
CA ASN A 153 -6.44 11.19 -17.15
C ASN A 153 -6.58 9.70 -16.84
N ILE A 154 -5.80 8.88 -17.53
CA ILE A 154 -5.73 7.44 -17.34
C ILE A 154 -4.27 7.09 -17.03
N HIS A 155 -4.06 6.34 -15.96
CA HIS A 155 -2.74 5.96 -15.45
C HIS A 155 -2.64 4.44 -15.39
N ASP A 156 -1.94 3.86 -16.37
CA ASP A 156 -1.62 2.43 -16.46
C ASP A 156 -0.29 2.15 -15.75
N GLU A 157 -0.17 0.98 -15.11
CA GLU A 157 0.99 0.56 -14.33
C GLU A 157 1.44 1.63 -13.31
N VAL A 158 0.48 2.15 -12.51
CA VAL A 158 0.69 3.19 -11.48
C VAL A 158 1.87 2.88 -10.56
N ASP A 159 2.03 1.62 -10.13
CA ASP A 159 3.09 1.22 -9.21
C ASP A 159 4.50 1.31 -9.82
N LYS A 160 4.60 1.37 -11.16
CA LYS A 160 5.87 1.54 -11.89
C LYS A 160 6.09 2.98 -12.35
N SER A 161 5.15 3.87 -12.06
CA SER A 161 5.13 5.26 -12.52
C SER A 161 5.62 6.22 -11.43
N LYS A 162 6.09 7.41 -11.82
CA LYS A 162 6.47 8.45 -10.83
C LYS A 162 5.21 9.11 -10.26
N SER A 163 5.00 8.91 -8.96
CA SER A 163 3.83 9.42 -8.23
C SER A 163 3.66 10.94 -8.32
N GLU A 164 4.78 11.69 -8.33
CA GLU A 164 4.77 13.15 -8.40
C GLU A 164 4.24 13.64 -9.75
N VAL A 165 4.67 13.00 -10.85
CA VAL A 165 4.24 13.37 -12.20
C VAL A 165 2.78 12.97 -12.45
N ILE A 166 2.32 11.83 -11.92
CA ILE A 166 0.88 11.47 -11.92
C ILE A 166 0.05 12.60 -11.29
N ARG A 167 0.49 13.12 -10.14
CA ARG A 167 -0.21 14.23 -9.46
C ARG A 167 -0.18 15.50 -10.29
N ASP A 168 0.90 15.78 -11.00
CA ASP A 168 1.00 16.96 -11.87
C ASP A 168 0.03 16.89 -13.05
N TYR A 169 -0.23 15.70 -13.61
CA TYR A 169 -1.27 15.53 -14.64
C TYR A 169 -2.67 15.88 -14.13
N ALA A 170 -2.98 15.66 -12.84
CA ALA A 170 -4.28 16.04 -12.28
C ALA A 170 -4.56 17.55 -12.41
N SER A 171 -3.53 18.39 -12.36
CA SER A 171 -3.67 19.84 -12.55
C SER A 171 -4.14 20.23 -13.97
N ARG A 172 -3.98 19.35 -14.97
CA ARG A 172 -4.39 19.59 -16.37
C ARG A 172 -5.89 19.59 -16.60
N MET A 173 -6.65 19.06 -15.65
CA MET A 173 -8.11 19.04 -15.69
C MET A 173 -8.76 20.26 -15.03
N GLY A 174 -7.98 21.29 -14.67
CA GLY A 174 -8.44 22.44 -13.88
C GLY A 174 -9.68 23.15 -14.45
N TYR A 175 -9.84 23.20 -15.77
CA TYR A 175 -10.99 23.82 -16.44
C TYR A 175 -12.05 22.82 -16.93
N SER A 176 -11.78 21.50 -16.87
CA SER A 176 -12.73 20.49 -17.32
C SER A 176 -13.93 20.40 -16.39
N LYS A 177 -15.10 20.12 -16.96
CA LYS A 177 -16.32 19.75 -16.22
C LYS A 177 -16.41 18.23 -15.93
N VAL A 178 -15.60 17.42 -16.61
CA VAL A 178 -15.59 15.96 -16.48
C VAL A 178 -14.69 15.54 -15.33
N ARG A 179 -13.44 16.04 -15.31
CA ARG A 179 -12.43 15.81 -14.25
C ARG A 179 -12.33 14.35 -13.82
N SER A 180 -12.17 13.45 -14.78
CA SER A 180 -12.16 12.00 -14.55
C SER A 180 -10.73 11.46 -14.43
N GLN A 181 -10.49 10.55 -13.50
CA GLN A 181 -9.19 9.91 -13.29
C GLN A 181 -9.32 8.40 -13.13
N HIS A 182 -8.56 7.66 -13.90
CA HIS A 182 -8.58 6.20 -13.90
C HIS A 182 -7.17 5.71 -13.55
N PHE A 183 -7.06 4.90 -12.51
CA PHE A 183 -5.81 4.38 -11.99
C PHE A 183 -5.87 2.86 -11.99
N PHE A 184 -4.87 2.18 -12.55
CA PHE A 184 -4.82 0.73 -12.47
C PHE A 184 -3.39 0.20 -12.55
N SER A 185 -3.14 -0.87 -11.79
CA SER A 185 -1.81 -1.48 -11.71
C SER A 185 -1.88 -2.85 -11.06
N THR A 186 -0.83 -3.65 -11.25
CA THR A 186 -0.50 -4.70 -10.29
C THR A 186 0.10 -4.04 -9.04
N PRO A 187 -0.39 -4.35 -7.83
CA PRO A 187 0.17 -3.79 -6.61
C PRO A 187 1.60 -4.28 -6.37
N THR A 188 2.38 -3.52 -5.61
CA THR A 188 3.74 -3.87 -5.19
C THR A 188 3.77 -4.31 -3.72
N VAL A 189 3.86 -3.34 -2.81
CA VAL A 189 3.84 -3.57 -1.36
C VAL A 189 2.64 -2.86 -0.74
N PRO A 190 2.28 -3.17 0.51
CA PRO A 190 1.23 -2.44 1.21
C PRO A 190 1.51 -0.94 1.31
N ASP A 191 0.43 -0.15 1.45
CA ASP A 191 0.44 1.30 1.69
C ASP A 191 1.18 2.16 0.65
N THR A 192 1.29 1.69 -0.59
CA THR A 192 1.84 2.47 -1.71
C THR A 192 1.05 2.23 -3.00
N GLY A 193 1.30 3.06 -4.02
CA GLY A 193 0.78 2.86 -5.38
C GLY A 193 -0.73 2.64 -5.46
N ILE A 194 -1.14 1.68 -6.28
CA ILE A 194 -2.55 1.31 -6.47
C ILE A 194 -3.19 0.75 -5.21
N GLU A 195 -2.41 0.09 -4.34
CA GLU A 195 -2.91 -0.48 -3.09
C GLU A 195 -3.43 0.62 -2.18
N LYS A 196 -2.65 1.68 -1.98
CA LYS A 196 -3.07 2.82 -1.17
C LYS A 196 -4.32 3.50 -1.73
N MET A 197 -4.43 3.63 -3.05
CA MET A 197 -5.61 4.20 -3.71
C MET A 197 -6.84 3.30 -3.54
N PHE A 198 -6.65 1.98 -3.63
CA PHE A 198 -7.72 1.00 -3.41
C PHE A 198 -8.18 1.04 -1.95
N GLU A 199 -7.28 1.16 -0.99
CA GLU A 199 -7.64 1.28 0.42
C GLU A 199 -8.46 2.55 0.74
N GLN A 200 -8.33 3.61 -0.08
CA GLN A 200 -9.13 4.84 0.01
C GLN A 200 -10.48 4.75 -0.74
N SER A 201 -10.68 3.71 -1.55
CA SER A 201 -11.89 3.49 -2.35
C SER A 201 -13.00 2.77 -1.60
N ASP A 202 -14.14 2.57 -2.28
CA ASP A 202 -15.23 1.73 -1.78
C ASP A 202 -14.94 0.22 -1.75
N GLN A 203 -13.77 -0.19 -2.25
CA GLN A 203 -13.21 -1.55 -2.17
C GLN A 203 -14.19 -2.65 -2.63
N LYS A 204 -14.56 -2.63 -3.91
CA LYS A 204 -15.41 -3.67 -4.48
C LYS A 204 -14.67 -4.99 -4.61
N HIS A 205 -15.32 -6.04 -4.10
CA HIS A 205 -14.88 -7.42 -4.20
C HIS A 205 -15.86 -8.20 -5.09
N TRP A 206 -15.34 -9.13 -5.89
CA TRP A 206 -16.16 -10.05 -6.67
C TRP A 206 -16.75 -11.11 -5.76
N ARG A 207 -18.04 -10.98 -5.47
CA ARG A 207 -18.73 -11.77 -4.44
C ARG A 207 -19.71 -12.73 -5.10
N PHE A 208 -19.74 -13.97 -4.64
CA PHE A 208 -20.61 -15.02 -5.16
C PHE A 208 -21.21 -15.85 -4.01
N ASN A 209 -22.38 -16.46 -4.26
CA ASN A 209 -22.97 -17.42 -3.33
C ASN A 209 -22.49 -18.82 -3.68
N CYS A 210 -22.10 -19.60 -2.67
CA CYS A 210 -21.83 -21.03 -2.87
C CYS A 210 -23.11 -21.74 -3.36
N PRO A 211 -23.06 -22.50 -4.48
CA PRO A 211 -24.25 -23.18 -5.02
C PRO A 211 -24.76 -24.32 -4.13
N TYR A 212 -23.99 -24.78 -3.14
CA TYR A 212 -24.36 -25.89 -2.26
C TYR A 212 -24.86 -25.47 -0.88
N CYS A 213 -24.30 -24.40 -0.31
CA CYS A 213 -24.63 -23.94 1.05
C CYS A 213 -25.09 -22.49 1.14
N ASN A 214 -25.16 -21.79 0.00
CA ASN A 214 -25.56 -20.39 -0.14
C ASN A 214 -24.73 -19.39 0.70
N TYR A 215 -23.52 -19.77 1.11
CA TYR A 215 -22.61 -18.86 1.81
C TYR A 215 -22.09 -17.78 0.85
N ARG A 216 -22.27 -16.51 1.21
CA ARG A 216 -21.76 -15.35 0.46
C ARG A 216 -20.28 -15.16 0.76
N GLN A 217 -19.44 -15.26 -0.27
CA GLN A 217 -17.98 -15.18 -0.14
C GLN A 217 -17.36 -14.43 -1.33
N HIS A 218 -16.09 -14.08 -1.21
CA HIS A 218 -15.22 -13.75 -2.34
C HIS A 218 -14.01 -14.69 -2.30
N MET A 219 -13.25 -14.79 -3.38
CA MET A 219 -12.09 -15.68 -3.41
C MET A 219 -10.95 -15.12 -2.54
N GLU A 220 -10.44 -15.94 -1.63
CA GLU A 220 -9.21 -15.70 -0.86
C GLU A 220 -8.33 -16.93 -1.00
N TRP A 221 -7.07 -16.76 -1.44
CA TRP A 221 -6.17 -17.87 -1.75
C TRP A 221 -6.11 -18.90 -0.61
N ASP A 222 -5.83 -18.46 0.62
CA ASP A 222 -5.66 -19.34 1.78
C ASP A 222 -6.94 -20.01 2.27
N LYS A 223 -8.12 -19.52 1.88
CA LYS A 223 -9.43 -20.03 2.35
C LYS A 223 -10.21 -20.80 1.29
N ASN A 224 -9.89 -20.57 0.02
CA ASN A 224 -10.64 -21.10 -1.11
C ASN A 224 -9.82 -22.06 -1.96
N VAL A 225 -8.57 -22.39 -1.61
CA VAL A 225 -7.74 -23.32 -2.37
C VAL A 225 -7.37 -24.49 -1.49
N ASP A 226 -7.75 -25.69 -1.91
CA ASP A 226 -7.20 -26.93 -1.38
C ASP A 226 -5.96 -27.27 -2.20
N ILE A 227 -4.78 -27.13 -1.59
CA ILE A 227 -3.49 -27.35 -2.25
C ILE A 227 -3.25 -28.83 -2.57
N GLU A 228 -3.75 -29.74 -1.74
CA GLU A 228 -3.56 -31.18 -1.92
C GLU A 228 -4.44 -31.71 -3.05
N GLN A 229 -5.72 -31.32 -3.05
CA GLN A 229 -6.68 -31.72 -4.08
C GLN A 229 -6.60 -30.87 -5.34
N ARG A 230 -5.92 -29.72 -5.27
CA ARG A 230 -5.75 -28.75 -6.36
C ARG A 230 -7.06 -28.22 -6.96
N ILE A 231 -8.01 -27.93 -6.07
CA ILE A 231 -9.34 -27.44 -6.41
C ILE A 231 -9.67 -26.15 -5.67
N TYR A 232 -10.64 -25.39 -6.17
CA TYR A 232 -11.25 -24.33 -5.37
C TYR A 232 -12.30 -24.92 -4.44
N THR A 233 -12.39 -24.40 -3.23
CA THR A 233 -13.36 -24.87 -2.21
C THR A 233 -14.15 -23.71 -1.62
N CYS A 234 -15.36 -23.98 -1.17
CA CYS A 234 -16.15 -23.00 -0.41
C CYS A 234 -15.56 -22.80 1.00
N GLN A 235 -15.41 -21.54 1.43
CA GLN A 235 -14.87 -21.19 2.75
C GLN A 235 -15.68 -21.77 3.94
N LYS A 236 -16.95 -22.14 3.74
CA LYS A 236 -17.84 -22.65 4.80
C LYS A 236 -18.09 -24.15 4.73
N CYS A 237 -18.45 -24.68 3.56
CA CYS A 237 -18.82 -26.09 3.42
C CYS A 237 -17.71 -26.95 2.81
N HIS A 238 -16.60 -26.35 2.40
CA HIS A 238 -15.42 -26.99 1.80
C HIS A 238 -15.67 -27.81 0.53
N ARG A 239 -16.90 -27.79 -0.02
CA ARG A 239 -17.20 -28.41 -1.31
C ARG A 239 -16.50 -27.69 -2.45
N GLU A 240 -16.16 -28.45 -3.48
CA GLU A 240 -15.52 -27.99 -4.70
C GLU A 240 -16.34 -26.92 -5.43
N LEU A 241 -15.68 -25.84 -5.81
CA LEU A 241 -16.21 -24.77 -6.65
C LEU A 241 -15.50 -24.80 -8.00
N THR A 242 -16.26 -24.68 -9.09
CA THR A 242 -15.65 -24.53 -10.42
C THR A 242 -15.35 -23.05 -10.71
N PRO A 243 -14.32 -22.74 -11.53
CA PRO A 243 -14.08 -21.36 -11.99
C PRO A 243 -15.31 -20.72 -12.62
N ARG A 244 -16.11 -21.52 -13.34
CA ARG A 244 -17.36 -21.09 -13.96
C ARG A 244 -18.42 -20.67 -12.93
N GLN A 245 -18.59 -21.43 -11.85
CA GLN A 245 -19.52 -21.07 -10.78
C GLN A 245 -19.11 -19.75 -10.10
N ILE A 246 -17.80 -19.53 -9.91
CA ILE A 246 -17.28 -18.28 -9.32
C ILE A 246 -17.55 -17.08 -10.23
N SER A 247 -17.35 -17.23 -11.55
CA SER A 247 -17.62 -16.17 -12.53
C SER A 247 -19.13 -15.91 -12.71
N ASP A 248 -19.94 -16.94 -12.96
CA ASP A 248 -21.35 -16.75 -13.33
C ASP A 248 -22.23 -16.26 -12.17
N LEU A 249 -21.94 -16.70 -10.94
CA LEU A 249 -22.70 -16.33 -9.74
C LEU A 249 -22.17 -15.06 -9.06
N GLY A 250 -21.14 -14.46 -9.65
CA GLY A 250 -20.44 -13.32 -9.11
C GLY A 250 -21.07 -11.97 -9.45
N SER A 251 -20.88 -11.02 -8.54
CA SER A 251 -21.21 -9.61 -8.72
C SER A 251 -20.28 -8.75 -7.86
N TRP A 252 -20.02 -7.51 -8.27
CA TRP A 252 -19.25 -6.58 -7.47
C TRP A 252 -20.05 -6.06 -6.27
N GLU A 253 -19.48 -6.12 -5.08
CA GLU A 253 -20.04 -5.50 -3.88
C GLU A 253 -19.00 -4.59 -3.23
N ALA A 254 -19.38 -3.33 -2.99
CA ALA A 254 -18.58 -2.37 -2.26
C ALA A 254 -18.54 -2.72 -0.76
N LYS A 255 -17.34 -2.80 -0.19
CA LYS A 255 -17.16 -2.93 1.26
C LYS A 255 -17.45 -1.62 1.99
N TYR A 256 -17.19 -0.49 1.35
CA TYR A 256 -17.37 0.86 1.91
C TYR A 256 -18.15 1.76 0.94
N SER A 257 -19.42 1.44 0.73
CA SER A 257 -20.30 2.08 -0.30
C SER A 257 -20.48 3.60 -0.19
N ALA A 258 -20.14 4.20 0.94
CA ALA A 258 -20.24 5.65 1.15
C ALA A 258 -19.03 6.45 0.63
N ARG A 259 -17.99 5.78 0.09
CA ARG A 259 -16.79 6.43 -0.44
C ARG A 259 -16.96 6.79 -1.92
N ASP A 260 -16.43 7.95 -2.30
CA ASP A 260 -16.61 8.51 -3.65
C ASP A 260 -15.73 7.87 -4.73
N ILE A 261 -14.64 7.21 -4.33
CA ILE A 261 -13.71 6.54 -5.25
C ILE A 261 -14.22 5.12 -5.51
N SER A 262 -14.48 4.81 -6.79
CA SER A 262 -14.89 3.48 -7.21
C SER A 262 -13.67 2.58 -7.35
N GLY A 263 -13.53 1.58 -6.47
CA GLY A 263 -12.37 0.68 -6.47
C GLY A 263 -12.72 -0.77 -6.75
N TYR A 264 -11.97 -1.42 -7.64
CA TYR A 264 -12.14 -2.83 -7.99
C TYR A 264 -10.87 -3.63 -7.70
N TRP A 265 -11.02 -4.80 -7.09
CA TRP A 265 -9.94 -5.79 -6.99
C TRP A 265 -10.17 -6.97 -7.92
N ILE A 266 -9.32 -7.13 -8.94
CA ILE A 266 -9.42 -8.22 -9.92
C ILE A 266 -8.26 -9.22 -9.72
N SER A 267 -8.57 -10.46 -9.36
CA SER A 267 -7.62 -11.57 -9.24
C SER A 267 -7.78 -12.54 -10.42
N GLN A 268 -6.72 -13.27 -10.80
CA GLN A 268 -6.86 -14.38 -11.75
C GLN A 268 -7.76 -15.51 -11.24
N MET A 269 -8.05 -15.57 -9.93
CA MET A 269 -9.05 -16.49 -9.36
C MET A 269 -10.49 -16.18 -9.84
N HIS A 270 -10.74 -14.99 -10.39
CA HIS A 270 -12.03 -14.63 -10.98
C HIS A 270 -12.17 -15.09 -12.43
N CYS A 271 -11.05 -15.43 -13.08
CA CYS A 271 -11.02 -15.78 -14.49
C CYS A 271 -11.53 -17.22 -14.70
N PRO A 272 -12.61 -17.45 -15.46
CA PRO A 272 -13.17 -18.79 -15.64
C PRO A 272 -12.26 -19.76 -16.41
N TRP A 273 -11.23 -19.25 -17.10
CA TRP A 273 -10.19 -20.05 -17.77
C TRP A 273 -8.98 -20.38 -16.89
N ARG A 274 -9.04 -20.10 -15.58
CA ARG A 274 -7.95 -20.37 -14.63
C ARG A 274 -8.44 -21.27 -13.50
N THR A 275 -7.97 -22.52 -13.51
CA THR A 275 -8.28 -23.49 -12.44
C THR A 275 -7.35 -23.31 -11.24
N ALA A 276 -7.72 -23.88 -10.08
CA ALA A 276 -6.83 -23.90 -8.93
C ALA A 276 -5.50 -24.62 -9.24
N ASP A 277 -5.54 -25.75 -9.96
CA ASP A 277 -4.35 -26.47 -10.41
C ASP A 277 -3.43 -25.61 -11.29
N ASP A 278 -3.97 -24.79 -12.20
CA ASP A 278 -3.17 -23.85 -13.00
C ASP A 278 -2.42 -22.85 -12.11
N LEU A 279 -3.12 -22.26 -11.14
CA LEU A 279 -2.54 -21.27 -10.23
C LEU A 279 -1.54 -21.89 -9.26
N ILE A 280 -1.81 -23.10 -8.76
CA ILE A 280 -0.89 -23.86 -7.90
C ILE A 280 0.40 -24.16 -8.66
N LYS A 281 0.31 -24.68 -9.89
CA LYS A 281 1.48 -24.93 -10.75
C LYS A 281 2.29 -23.66 -11.01
N GLU A 282 1.62 -22.53 -11.17
CA GLU A 282 2.30 -21.23 -11.34
C GLU A 282 2.99 -20.78 -10.06
N LYS A 283 2.36 -20.97 -8.89
CA LYS A 283 2.99 -20.72 -7.58
C LYS A 283 4.21 -21.61 -7.34
N GLU A 284 4.11 -22.91 -7.66
CA GLU A 284 5.20 -23.89 -7.52
C GLU A 284 6.41 -23.57 -8.42
N LYS A 285 6.16 -22.98 -9.61
CA LYS A 285 7.20 -22.59 -10.56
C LYS A 285 7.78 -21.20 -10.33
N ALA A 286 7.11 -20.36 -9.53
CA ALA A 286 7.55 -19.00 -9.28
C ALA A 286 8.86 -18.99 -8.47
N GLU A 287 9.84 -18.21 -8.91
CA GLU A 287 11.12 -18.04 -8.19
C GLU A 287 10.92 -17.42 -6.80
N ASN A 288 9.88 -16.60 -6.65
CA ASN A 288 9.51 -15.98 -5.39
C ASN A 288 7.99 -15.83 -5.28
N GLU A 289 7.50 -15.77 -4.03
CA GLU A 289 6.08 -15.58 -3.75
C GLU A 289 5.57 -14.20 -4.20
N THR A 290 6.43 -13.18 -4.25
CA THR A 290 6.05 -11.83 -4.70
C THR A 290 5.44 -11.87 -6.10
N TYR A 291 6.01 -12.66 -7.01
CA TYR A 291 5.44 -12.83 -8.34
C TYR A 291 3.98 -13.29 -8.27
N PHE A 292 3.74 -14.35 -7.48
CA PHE A 292 2.43 -14.98 -7.38
C PHE A 292 1.40 -14.03 -6.77
N TYR A 293 1.67 -13.42 -5.61
CA TYR A 293 0.69 -12.55 -4.97
C TYR A 293 0.42 -11.28 -5.79
N ASN A 294 1.46 -10.63 -6.31
CA ASN A 294 1.30 -9.35 -7.00
C ASN A 294 0.71 -9.51 -8.40
N PHE A 295 1.25 -10.42 -9.20
CA PHE A 295 0.90 -10.54 -10.62
C PHE A 295 -0.19 -11.59 -10.88
N VAL A 296 -0.40 -12.58 -10.01
CA VAL A 296 -1.46 -13.59 -10.20
C VAL A 296 -2.69 -13.27 -9.36
N LEU A 297 -2.51 -12.93 -8.08
CA LEU A 297 -3.64 -12.60 -7.19
C LEU A 297 -4.03 -11.12 -7.22
N GLY A 298 -3.16 -10.24 -7.71
CA GLY A 298 -3.40 -8.80 -7.67
C GLY A 298 -3.44 -8.26 -6.24
N LEU A 299 -2.61 -8.81 -5.35
CA LEU A 299 -2.51 -8.43 -3.94
C LEU A 299 -1.11 -7.90 -3.62
N PRO A 300 -0.98 -6.89 -2.74
CA PRO A 300 0.33 -6.45 -2.28
C PRO A 300 1.01 -7.56 -1.48
N TYR A 301 2.32 -7.72 -1.64
CA TYR A 301 3.07 -8.73 -0.91
C TYR A 301 4.45 -8.23 -0.48
N VAL A 302 4.87 -8.71 0.68
CA VAL A 302 6.19 -8.42 1.26
C VAL A 302 6.85 -9.74 1.59
N SER A 303 7.95 -10.05 0.91
CA SER A 303 8.69 -11.29 1.15
C SER A 303 9.33 -11.30 2.53
N ALA A 304 9.52 -12.50 3.08
CA ALA A 304 10.11 -12.70 4.40
C ALA A 304 11.52 -12.09 4.51
N GLU A 305 12.29 -12.06 3.42
CA GLU A 305 13.63 -11.45 3.35
C GLU A 305 13.63 -9.95 3.66
N HIS A 306 12.53 -9.25 3.35
CA HIS A 306 12.39 -7.84 3.62
C HIS A 306 11.83 -7.55 5.01
N ARG A 307 11.44 -8.57 5.77
CA ARG A 307 10.89 -8.45 7.13
C ARG A 307 11.96 -8.68 8.19
N ILE A 308 11.71 -8.23 9.41
CA ILE A 308 12.57 -8.54 10.56
C ILE A 308 12.32 -10.01 10.98
N PRO A 309 13.32 -10.90 10.95
CA PRO A 309 13.09 -12.31 11.27
C PRO A 309 13.03 -12.57 12.78
N ALA A 310 12.11 -13.42 13.21
CA ALA A 310 11.94 -13.83 14.62
C ALA A 310 13.21 -14.44 15.23
N SER A 311 14.04 -15.09 14.41
CA SER A 311 15.31 -15.69 14.84
C SER A 311 16.28 -14.67 15.44
N LEU A 312 16.18 -13.38 15.11
CA LEU A 312 16.97 -12.30 15.74
C LEU A 312 16.68 -12.13 17.23
N PHE A 313 15.46 -12.46 17.67
CA PHE A 313 15.05 -12.32 19.06
C PHE A 313 15.30 -13.62 19.82
N ILE A 314 14.88 -14.75 19.22
CA ILE A 314 14.97 -16.08 19.85
C ILE A 314 16.41 -16.43 20.20
N ARG A 315 17.39 -16.14 19.33
CA ARG A 315 18.81 -16.44 19.60
C ARG A 315 19.44 -15.58 20.69
N ASN A 316 18.82 -14.44 21.00
CA ASN A 316 19.29 -13.48 22.00
C ASN A 316 18.53 -13.60 23.33
N ALA A 317 17.61 -14.57 23.44
CA ALA A 317 16.89 -14.89 24.65
C ALA A 317 17.75 -15.77 25.57
N THR A 318 17.68 -15.50 26.87
CA THR A 318 18.47 -16.16 27.92
C THR A 318 17.62 -16.27 29.18
N GLU A 319 17.87 -17.27 30.02
CA GLU A 319 17.21 -17.43 31.32
C GLU A 319 17.95 -16.71 32.46
N ALA A 320 18.94 -15.86 32.14
CA ALA A 320 19.70 -15.14 33.15
C ALA A 320 18.81 -14.16 33.93
N GLN A 321 18.93 -14.16 35.25
CA GLN A 321 18.27 -13.17 36.11
C GLN A 321 19.11 -11.89 36.10
N VAL A 322 18.66 -10.87 35.36
CA VAL A 322 19.37 -9.58 35.23
C VAL A 322 18.66 -8.43 35.96
N GLU A 323 17.46 -8.66 36.46
CA GLU A 323 16.65 -7.69 37.22
C GLU A 323 17.36 -7.28 38.51
N ASP A 324 17.93 -8.24 39.24
CA ASP A 324 18.70 -8.04 40.48
C ASP A 324 20.16 -7.64 40.26
N SER A 325 20.56 -7.33 39.02
CA SER A 325 21.96 -6.93 38.77
C SER A 325 22.25 -5.53 39.31
N SER A 326 23.50 -5.26 39.69
CA SER A 326 23.95 -3.91 40.11
C SER A 326 24.05 -2.91 38.94
N GLU A 327 23.47 -3.24 37.79
CA GLU A 327 23.49 -2.41 36.60
C GLU A 327 22.36 -1.39 36.61
N LEU A 328 22.63 -0.23 36.02
CA LEU A 328 21.63 0.84 35.93
C LEU A 328 20.63 0.53 34.82
N ASN A 329 19.36 0.57 35.20
CA ASN A 329 18.25 0.24 34.32
C ASN A 329 17.86 1.43 33.42
N VAL A 330 17.32 1.11 32.25
CA VAL A 330 16.80 2.06 31.26
C VAL A 330 15.43 1.60 30.77
N MET A 331 14.63 2.53 30.27
CA MET A 331 13.27 2.28 29.82
C MET A 331 13.01 2.91 28.44
N GLY A 332 12.31 2.18 27.59
CA GLY A 332 11.73 2.68 26.35
C GLY A 332 10.22 2.63 26.40
N VAL A 333 9.55 3.67 25.91
CA VAL A 333 8.09 3.80 25.98
C VAL A 333 7.53 4.28 24.64
N ASP A 334 6.65 3.48 24.04
CA ASP A 334 5.79 3.90 22.94
C ASP A 334 4.39 4.24 23.50
N THR A 335 3.87 5.42 23.19
CA THR A 335 2.65 5.92 23.84
C THR A 335 1.35 5.44 23.17
N GLY A 336 1.46 4.74 22.03
CA GLY A 336 0.35 4.22 21.25
C GLY A 336 -0.53 5.32 20.62
N LEU A 337 -0.94 5.11 19.37
CA LEU A 337 -1.91 6.02 18.72
C LEU A 337 -3.33 5.79 19.28
N GLY A 338 -3.79 6.69 20.14
CA GLY A 338 -5.21 6.85 20.53
C GLY A 338 -5.55 6.55 22.00
N SER A 339 -6.76 6.90 22.42
CA SER A 339 -7.35 6.50 23.69
C SER A 339 -7.71 5.01 23.62
N GLY A 340 -7.06 4.18 24.45
CA GLY A 340 -7.36 2.74 24.55
C GLY A 340 -6.25 1.75 24.18
N LYS A 341 -5.03 2.21 23.83
CA LYS A 341 -3.89 1.30 23.56
C LYS A 341 -2.81 1.22 24.65
N GLY A 342 -2.84 2.12 25.64
CA GLY A 342 -1.87 2.13 26.75
C GLY A 342 -0.43 2.45 26.31
N ASN A 343 0.46 2.64 27.28
CA ASN A 343 1.88 2.85 27.05
C ASN A 343 2.56 1.47 26.95
N HIS A 344 3.18 1.18 25.80
CA HIS A 344 3.99 -0.03 25.60
C HIS A 344 5.38 0.23 26.13
N VAL A 345 5.80 -0.55 27.12
CA VAL A 345 6.97 -0.27 27.94
C VAL A 345 7.93 -1.45 27.89
N ILE A 346 9.22 -1.14 27.72
CA ILE A 346 10.33 -2.09 27.77
C ILE A 346 11.35 -1.60 28.79
N ILE A 347 11.74 -2.48 29.71
CA ILE A 347 12.73 -2.20 30.76
C ILE A 347 13.85 -3.24 30.68
N GLY A 348 15.07 -2.75 30.85
CA GLY A 348 16.28 -3.56 30.81
C GLY A 348 17.50 -2.79 31.23
N ASN A 349 18.64 -3.45 31.17
CA ASN A 349 19.96 -2.85 31.35
C ASN A 349 20.94 -3.42 30.33
N LYS A 350 22.25 -3.17 30.50
CA LYS A 350 23.27 -3.64 29.56
C LYS A 350 23.36 -5.17 29.43
N ASN A 351 22.85 -5.92 30.41
CA ASN A 351 22.83 -7.38 30.39
C ASN A 351 21.61 -7.95 29.65
N GLY A 352 20.53 -7.17 29.53
CA GLY A 352 19.37 -7.53 28.73
C GLY A 352 18.07 -6.83 29.16
N VAL A 353 17.05 -6.99 28.31
CA VAL A 353 15.65 -6.65 28.59
C VAL A 353 15.06 -7.72 29.50
N PHE A 354 14.49 -7.33 30.64
CA PHE A 354 13.88 -8.26 31.61
C PHE A 354 12.38 -8.04 31.80
N TRP A 355 11.84 -6.90 31.34
CA TRP A 355 10.40 -6.62 31.47
C TRP A 355 9.83 -5.97 30.20
N ILE A 356 8.69 -6.47 29.75
CA ILE A 356 7.93 -6.00 28.58
C ILE A 356 6.45 -6.02 28.97
N GLY A 357 5.73 -4.91 28.77
CA GLY A 357 4.32 -4.87 29.11
C GLY A 357 3.60 -3.59 28.67
N VAL A 358 2.29 -3.55 28.84
CA VAL A 358 1.44 -2.40 28.52
C VAL A 358 0.86 -1.81 29.79
N MET A 359 0.99 -0.49 29.95
CA MET A 359 0.35 0.27 31.02
C MET A 359 -0.90 0.97 30.50
N VAL A 360 -2.04 0.64 31.07
CA VAL A 360 -3.35 1.23 30.72
C VAL A 360 -3.88 2.04 31.89
N ASP A 361 -4.71 3.04 31.61
CA ASP A 361 -5.39 3.81 32.64
C ASP A 361 -6.33 2.90 33.44
N LYS A 362 -6.24 2.97 34.78
CA LYS A 362 -7.06 2.21 35.71
C LYS A 362 -7.74 3.14 36.72
N PRO A 363 -8.83 2.72 37.40
CA PRO A 363 -9.51 3.55 38.39
C PRO A 363 -8.62 4.01 39.56
N ASP A 364 -7.59 3.23 39.88
CA ASP A 364 -6.64 3.45 40.98
C ASP A 364 -5.34 4.15 40.55
N GLY A 365 -5.19 4.48 39.26
CA GLY A 365 -4.05 5.22 38.77
C GLY A 365 -3.95 5.26 37.23
N THR A 366 -3.55 6.41 36.72
CA THR A 366 -3.29 6.60 35.29
C THR A 366 -2.05 5.83 34.84
N ARG A 367 -1.92 5.58 33.54
CA ARG A 367 -0.72 4.96 32.94
C ARG A 367 0.56 5.78 33.17
N TRP A 368 0.43 7.09 33.36
CA TRP A 368 1.56 7.99 33.65
C TRP A 368 2.02 7.90 35.11
N GLU A 369 1.09 7.77 36.04
CA GLU A 369 1.41 7.48 37.45
C GLU A 369 2.04 6.10 37.60
N GLN A 370 1.54 5.09 36.86
CA GLN A 370 2.16 3.76 36.79
C GLN A 370 3.59 3.83 36.25
N LEU A 371 3.84 4.61 35.18
CA LEU A 371 5.19 4.86 34.67
C LEU A 371 6.10 5.50 35.72
N ALA A 372 5.63 6.54 36.41
CA ALA A 372 6.39 7.21 37.47
C ALA A 372 6.76 6.25 38.62
N ASN A 373 5.83 5.37 39.00
CA ASN A 373 6.07 4.33 39.99
C ASN A 373 7.15 3.35 39.52
N PHE A 374 7.11 2.93 38.26
CA PHE A 374 8.10 2.01 37.69
C PHE A 374 9.48 2.64 37.56
N ILE A 375 9.57 3.94 37.24
CA ILE A 375 10.83 4.69 37.20
C ILE A 375 11.53 4.65 38.57
N ASN A 376 10.77 4.75 39.65
CA ASN A 376 11.30 4.68 41.00
C ASN A 376 11.59 3.24 41.44
N PHE A 377 10.63 2.32 41.24
CA PHE A 377 10.74 0.93 41.68
C PHE A 377 11.94 0.21 41.04
N TYR A 378 12.13 0.38 39.73
CA TYR A 378 13.22 -0.23 38.97
C TYR A 378 14.50 0.62 38.92
N ASP A 379 14.57 1.75 39.65
CA ASP A 379 15.69 2.70 39.62
C ASP A 379 16.15 3.09 38.19
N ILE A 380 15.20 3.47 37.33
CA ILE A 380 15.44 3.70 35.90
C ILE A 380 16.21 4.99 35.65
N ARG A 381 17.44 4.92 35.16
CA ARG A 381 18.29 6.11 35.00
C ARG A 381 18.06 6.89 33.72
N VAL A 382 17.62 6.24 32.66
CA VAL A 382 17.27 6.89 31.39
C VAL A 382 15.96 6.31 30.86
N VAL A 383 15.02 7.19 30.52
CA VAL A 383 13.74 6.87 29.88
C VAL A 383 13.69 7.62 28.55
N VAL A 384 13.35 6.93 27.47
CA VAL A 384 13.04 7.57 26.18
C VAL A 384 11.59 7.22 25.83
N ILE A 385 10.79 8.26 25.58
CA ILE A 385 9.35 8.16 25.36
C ILE A 385 9.02 8.73 23.97
N ASP A 386 8.11 8.10 23.24
CA ASP A 386 7.53 8.70 22.03
C ASP A 386 6.92 10.07 22.36
N GLY A 387 7.36 11.12 21.65
CA GLY A 387 6.91 12.47 21.86
C GLY A 387 5.50 12.76 21.35
N GLN A 388 4.83 11.82 20.67
CA GLN A 388 3.45 11.97 20.17
C GLN A 388 2.62 10.69 20.41
N PRO A 389 1.27 10.78 20.48
CA PRO A 389 0.46 12.00 20.48
C PRO A 389 0.34 12.69 21.86
N TYR A 390 0.76 12.03 22.94
CA TYR A 390 0.61 12.51 24.32
C TYR A 390 1.79 13.37 24.80
N THR A 391 2.11 14.42 24.03
CA THR A 391 3.30 15.26 24.25
C THR A 391 3.27 15.94 25.62
N GLN A 392 2.11 16.44 26.07
CA GLN A 392 2.01 17.21 27.31
C GLN A 392 2.21 16.32 28.55
N GLU A 393 1.64 15.12 28.53
CA GLU A 393 1.80 14.15 29.60
C GLU A 393 3.23 13.62 29.68
N ALA A 394 3.86 13.34 28.53
CA ALA A 394 5.28 12.96 28.47
C ALA A 394 6.19 14.08 29.00
N LEU A 395 5.93 15.34 28.66
CA LEU A 395 6.64 16.50 29.21
C LEU A 395 6.42 16.65 30.72
N SER A 396 5.21 16.40 31.21
CA SER A 396 4.91 16.42 32.65
C SER A 396 5.74 15.36 33.40
N LEU A 397 5.83 14.15 32.86
CA LEU A 397 6.68 13.10 33.42
C LEU A 397 8.16 13.50 33.37
N ALA A 398 8.60 14.18 32.31
CA ALA A 398 9.96 14.70 32.22
C ALA A 398 10.29 15.76 33.26
N ARG A 399 9.34 16.66 33.58
CA ARG A 399 9.50 17.64 34.67
C ARG A 399 9.55 16.97 36.05
N GLN A 400 8.83 15.86 36.23
CA GLN A 400 8.87 15.07 37.46
C GLN A 400 10.22 14.35 37.65
N PHE A 401 10.88 13.96 36.56
CA PHE A 401 12.18 13.27 36.57
C PHE A 401 13.22 13.97 35.68
N PRO A 402 13.71 15.16 36.09
CA PRO A 402 14.72 15.90 35.33
C PRO A 402 15.97 15.05 35.08
N TYR A 403 16.58 15.23 33.90
CA TYR A 403 17.77 14.51 33.43
C TYR A 403 17.63 12.98 33.27
N ARG A 404 16.44 12.41 33.53
CA ARG A 404 16.17 10.98 33.36
C ARG A 404 15.24 10.71 32.19
N VAL A 405 14.23 11.54 31.96
CA VAL A 405 13.19 11.29 30.95
C VAL A 405 13.37 12.22 29.76
N PHE A 406 13.37 11.61 28.58
CA PHE A 406 13.59 12.28 27.30
C PHE A 406 12.47 11.93 26.30
N LEU A 407 12.09 12.90 25.48
CA LEU A 407 11.06 12.75 24.46
C LEU A 407 11.69 12.60 23.08
N HIS A 408 11.23 11.62 22.32
CA HIS A 408 11.78 11.25 21.02
C HIS A 408 10.88 11.63 19.86
N TRP A 409 11.49 12.10 18.77
CA TRP A 409 10.83 12.23 17.47
C TRP A 409 11.70 11.70 16.33
N PHE A 410 11.07 11.06 15.35
CA PHE A 410 11.72 10.73 14.10
C PHE A 410 11.90 11.98 13.23
N LYS A 411 13.13 12.21 12.76
CA LYS A 411 13.44 13.28 11.80
C LYS A 411 14.53 12.82 10.85
N ASP A 412 14.19 12.77 9.56
CA ASP A 412 15.18 12.57 8.51
C ASP A 412 15.84 13.91 8.17
N ASP A 413 17.04 14.12 8.71
CA ASP A 413 17.87 15.30 8.42
C ASP A 413 19.19 14.83 7.78
N PRO A 414 19.42 15.12 6.48
CA PRO A 414 20.65 14.74 5.78
C PRO A 414 21.92 15.31 6.42
N LYS A 415 21.79 16.39 7.23
CA LYS A 415 22.92 17.04 7.92
C LYS A 415 23.13 16.49 9.34
N MET A 416 22.42 15.44 9.74
CA MET A 416 22.53 14.88 11.07
C MET A 416 23.85 14.09 11.23
N LEU A 417 24.77 14.62 12.04
CA LEU A 417 26.09 14.03 12.33
C LEU A 417 26.06 12.76 13.22
N GLY A 418 24.98 11.97 13.20
CA GLY A 418 24.85 10.74 13.98
C GLY A 418 23.47 10.12 13.90
N ILE A 419 23.35 8.85 14.32
CA ILE A 419 22.07 8.10 14.27
C ILE A 419 21.04 8.68 15.25
N VAL A 420 21.50 9.18 16.40
CA VAL A 420 20.68 9.78 17.45
C VAL A 420 21.32 11.09 17.90
N ARG A 421 20.50 12.12 18.14
CA ARG A 421 20.91 13.41 18.68
C ARG A 421 20.10 13.71 19.93
N PHE A 422 20.77 13.78 21.06
CA PHE A 422 20.21 14.31 22.29
C PHE A 422 20.53 15.80 22.40
N PHE A 423 19.54 16.61 22.77
CA PHE A 423 19.68 18.06 22.79
C PHE A 423 20.28 18.58 24.10
N ASP A 424 20.19 17.82 25.20
CA ASP A 424 20.90 18.10 26.46
C ASP A 424 22.43 18.07 26.32
N GLU A 425 22.96 17.49 25.24
CA GLU A 425 24.40 17.45 24.93
C GLU A 425 24.88 18.65 24.09
N ILE A 426 23.96 19.52 23.68
CA ILE A 426 24.27 20.69 22.85
C ILE A 426 24.29 21.92 23.74
N GLU A 427 25.45 22.58 23.85
CA GLU A 427 25.53 23.87 24.55
C GLU A 427 24.63 24.90 23.86
N ARG A 428 23.60 25.36 24.58
CA ARG A 428 22.69 26.42 24.15
C ARG A 428 22.49 27.40 25.30
N LYS A 429 22.59 28.69 25.00
CA LYS A 429 22.16 29.74 25.93
C LYS A 429 20.63 29.81 25.87
N ASP A 430 19.97 29.77 27.01
CA ASP A 430 18.52 29.96 27.16
C ASP A 430 17.64 28.92 26.43
N ALA A 431 18.01 27.64 26.49
CA ALA A 431 17.16 26.57 25.93
C ALA A 431 15.87 26.40 26.75
N GLU A 432 14.73 26.30 26.07
CA GLU A 432 13.48 25.90 26.71
C GLU A 432 13.58 24.43 27.17
N PHE A 433 12.95 24.09 28.30
CA PHE A 433 12.97 22.73 28.86
C PHE A 433 12.58 21.65 27.84
N GLU A 434 11.58 21.93 26.98
CA GLU A 434 11.13 21.00 25.94
C GLU A 434 12.25 20.68 24.93
N ASP A 435 13.11 21.65 24.66
CA ASP A 435 14.26 21.51 23.79
C ASP A 435 15.39 20.74 24.47
N GLU A 436 15.57 20.86 25.80
CA GLU A 436 16.59 20.13 26.56
C GLU A 436 16.31 18.61 26.59
N VAL A 437 15.06 18.23 26.79
CA VAL A 437 14.66 16.81 26.89
C VAL A 437 14.46 16.13 25.53
N LYS A 438 14.75 16.84 24.44
CA LYS A 438 14.49 16.40 23.07
C LYS A 438 15.53 15.44 22.52
N VAL A 439 15.04 14.38 21.88
CA VAL A 439 15.83 13.38 21.18
C VAL A 439 15.33 13.24 19.75
N LEU A 440 16.25 13.28 18.80
CA LEU A 440 15.94 13.03 17.40
C LEU A 440 16.71 11.81 16.89
N SER A 441 16.12 11.05 15.98
CA SER A 441 16.85 10.09 15.13
C SER A 441 16.23 9.96 13.75
N SER A 442 17.01 9.55 12.76
CA SER A 442 16.46 9.05 11.50
C SER A 442 15.76 7.72 11.76
N ARG A 443 14.52 7.57 11.25
CA ARG A 443 13.73 6.35 11.43
C ARG A 443 14.44 5.13 10.85
N THR A 444 14.88 5.23 9.59
CA THR A 444 15.59 4.14 8.93
C THR A 444 16.90 3.83 9.65
N GLY A 445 17.68 4.85 9.99
CA GLY A 445 18.98 4.68 10.63
C GLY A 445 18.91 4.00 12.01
N ILE A 446 17.95 4.39 12.87
CA ILE A 446 17.85 3.78 14.20
C ILE A 446 17.28 2.35 14.16
N ILE A 447 16.38 2.07 13.20
CA ILE A 447 15.86 0.71 12.98
C ILE A 447 17.00 -0.21 12.52
N ASP A 448 17.75 0.18 11.49
CA ASP A 448 18.89 -0.60 11.00
C ASP A 448 19.92 -0.85 12.11
N ASN A 449 20.20 0.17 12.92
CA ASN A 449 21.14 0.03 14.02
C ASN A 449 20.63 -0.85 15.17
N THR A 450 19.32 -0.86 15.43
CA THR A 450 18.71 -1.77 16.42
C THR A 450 18.75 -3.21 15.93
N ILE A 451 18.49 -3.43 14.63
CA ILE A 451 18.65 -4.73 13.98
C ILE A 451 20.11 -5.18 14.04
N GLU A 452 21.07 -4.30 13.78
CA GLU A 452 22.50 -4.61 13.91
C GLU A 452 22.89 -5.00 15.35
N ALA A 453 22.32 -4.32 16.35
CA ALA A 453 22.56 -4.63 17.76
C ALA A 453 21.96 -5.99 18.17
N LEU A 454 20.78 -6.35 17.63
CA LEU A 454 20.25 -7.72 17.72
C LEU A 454 21.12 -8.71 16.93
N MET A 455 21.68 -8.29 15.80
CA MET A 455 22.50 -9.17 14.98
C MET A 455 23.80 -9.58 15.65
N THR A 456 24.41 -8.63 16.34
CA THR A 456 25.68 -8.78 17.05
C THR A 456 25.52 -9.25 18.49
N GLY A 457 24.29 -9.49 18.96
CA GLY A 457 24.00 -9.96 20.32
C GLY A 457 24.25 -8.92 21.42
N LYS A 458 24.26 -7.63 21.05
CA LYS A 458 24.35 -6.48 21.98
C LYS A 458 23.03 -6.20 22.69
N ILE A 459 21.91 -6.57 22.05
CA ILE A 459 20.59 -6.57 22.69
C ILE A 459 20.25 -8.02 23.02
N ARG A 460 19.99 -8.28 24.31
CA ARG A 460 19.62 -9.60 24.85
C ARG A 460 18.30 -9.51 25.59
N PHE A 461 17.62 -10.64 25.72
CA PHE A 461 16.35 -10.77 26.44
C PHE A 461 16.53 -11.76 27.59
N ALA A 462 16.44 -11.28 28.83
CA ALA A 462 16.49 -12.07 30.05
C ALA A 462 15.11 -12.69 30.35
N MET A 463 14.60 -13.44 29.37
CA MET A 463 13.35 -14.16 29.44
C MET A 463 13.39 -15.34 28.46
N SER A 464 12.61 -16.38 28.76
CA SER A 464 12.47 -17.55 27.88
C SER A 464 12.02 -17.14 26.48
N PRO A 465 12.50 -17.79 25.40
CA PRO A 465 11.99 -17.60 24.06
C PRO A 465 10.46 -17.78 23.96
N GLN A 466 9.85 -18.60 24.82
CA GLN A 466 8.41 -18.84 24.86
C GLN A 466 7.62 -17.82 25.71
N ASN A 467 8.30 -16.82 26.30
CA ASN A 467 7.63 -15.79 27.10
C ASN A 467 6.58 -15.04 26.25
N PRO A 468 5.31 -14.93 26.71
CA PRO A 468 4.25 -14.27 25.93
C PRO A 468 4.55 -12.82 25.56
N ALA A 469 5.22 -12.06 26.42
CA ALA A 469 5.58 -10.68 26.17
C ALA A 469 6.70 -10.56 25.12
N LEU A 470 7.68 -11.47 25.14
CA LEU A 470 8.70 -11.56 24.07
C LEU A 470 8.06 -11.95 22.74
N GLN A 471 7.11 -12.89 22.73
CA GLN A 471 6.37 -13.27 21.53
C GLN A 471 5.55 -12.11 20.96
N GLN A 472 4.93 -11.29 21.82
CA GLN A 472 4.25 -10.06 21.37
C GLN A 472 5.22 -9.06 20.73
N LEU A 473 6.39 -8.83 21.34
CA LEU A 473 7.44 -8.00 20.73
C LEU A 473 7.89 -8.54 19.37
N ILE A 474 8.10 -9.85 19.24
CA ILE A 474 8.46 -10.51 17.98
C ILE A 474 7.37 -10.28 16.93
N ASN A 475 6.11 -10.49 17.29
CA ASN A 475 4.98 -10.25 16.39
C ASN A 475 4.95 -8.79 15.90
N HIS A 476 5.16 -7.83 16.79
CA HIS A 476 5.23 -6.40 16.43
C HIS A 476 6.40 -6.12 15.49
N ALA A 477 7.58 -6.70 15.75
CA ALA A 477 8.75 -6.55 14.89
C ALA A 477 8.56 -7.19 13.50
N GLN A 478 7.90 -8.34 13.40
CA GLN A 478 7.65 -9.05 12.14
C GLN A 478 6.64 -8.34 11.23
N THR A 479 5.91 -7.34 11.75
CA THR A 479 5.09 -6.44 10.91
C THR A 479 5.93 -5.46 10.11
N MET A 480 7.17 -5.21 10.54
CA MET A 480 8.10 -4.27 9.90
C MET A 480 8.69 -4.87 8.64
N TYR A 481 8.82 -4.05 7.60
CA TYR A 481 9.47 -4.42 6.36
C TYR A 481 10.19 -3.26 5.67
N ALA A 482 11.27 -3.59 4.97
CA ALA A 482 11.99 -2.64 4.16
C ALA A 482 11.32 -2.50 2.79
N ARG A 483 11.15 -1.25 2.33
CA ARG A 483 10.70 -0.92 0.98
C ARG A 483 11.58 0.16 0.36
N THR A 484 11.60 0.21 -0.97
CA THR A 484 12.24 1.29 -1.71
C THR A 484 11.19 2.29 -2.12
N VAL A 485 11.36 3.54 -1.72
CA VAL A 485 10.53 4.67 -2.14
C VAL A 485 11.35 5.64 -2.98
N THR A 486 10.70 6.30 -3.93
CA THR A 486 11.32 7.38 -4.69
C THR A 486 11.17 8.68 -3.89
N ASP A 487 12.29 9.36 -3.62
CA ASP A 487 12.26 10.67 -2.97
C ASP A 487 11.81 11.78 -3.94
N LYS A 488 11.68 13.00 -3.42
CA LYS A 488 11.26 14.19 -4.17
C LYS A 488 12.24 14.62 -5.29
N PHE A 489 13.40 13.99 -5.35
CA PHE A 489 14.43 14.24 -6.37
C PHE A 489 14.53 13.07 -7.35
N GLY A 490 13.61 12.10 -7.29
CA GLY A 490 13.61 10.93 -8.16
C GLY A 490 14.62 9.86 -7.78
N GLN A 491 15.27 9.95 -6.61
CA GLN A 491 16.25 8.97 -6.14
C GLN A 491 15.57 7.87 -5.32
N ALA A 492 16.02 6.64 -5.53
CA ALA A 492 15.56 5.49 -4.75
C ALA A 492 16.14 5.55 -3.34
N LYS A 493 15.28 5.60 -2.32
CA LYS A 493 15.63 5.58 -0.90
C LYS A 493 14.99 4.37 -0.23
N ARG A 494 15.78 3.62 0.55
CA ARG A 494 15.27 2.53 1.39
C ARG A 494 14.64 3.12 2.66
N GLU A 495 13.45 2.65 3.01
CA GLU A 495 12.77 2.99 4.26
C GLU A 495 12.10 1.77 4.90
N TRP A 496 11.83 1.87 6.20
CA TRP A 496 11.09 0.86 6.95
C TRP A 496 9.62 1.27 7.12
N ALA A 497 8.72 0.40 6.68
CA ALA A 497 7.27 0.50 6.85
C ALA A 497 6.76 -0.66 7.72
N ASN A 498 5.48 -0.66 8.08
CA ASN A 498 4.84 -1.71 8.89
C ASN A 498 3.46 -2.06 8.33
N THR A 499 3.08 -3.33 8.44
CA THR A 499 1.78 -3.87 7.99
C THR A 499 0.76 -4.04 9.11
N GLY A 500 1.15 -3.76 10.35
CA GLY A 500 0.33 -3.97 11.54
C GLY A 500 0.88 -3.23 12.76
N ALA A 501 0.44 -3.62 13.96
CA ALA A 501 0.91 -3.05 15.21
C ALA A 501 2.43 -3.21 15.37
N ASN A 502 3.11 -2.14 15.77
CA ASN A 502 4.56 -2.11 15.96
C ASN A 502 4.98 -1.39 17.25
N ASP A 503 4.04 -1.15 18.17
CA ASP A 503 4.25 -0.34 19.38
C ASP A 503 5.38 -0.90 20.26
N PHE A 504 5.42 -2.22 20.54
CA PHE A 504 6.55 -2.85 21.24
C PHE A 504 7.88 -2.79 20.48
N TRP A 505 7.86 -2.83 19.15
CA TRP A 505 9.09 -2.66 18.36
C TRP A 505 9.65 -1.25 18.49
N LEU A 506 8.78 -0.24 18.50
CA LEU A 506 9.16 1.15 18.77
C LEU A 506 9.63 1.33 20.22
N ALA A 507 8.95 0.73 21.20
CA ALA A 507 9.39 0.72 22.59
C ALA A 507 10.80 0.10 22.75
N LEU A 508 11.15 -0.93 21.98
CA LEU A 508 12.50 -1.52 21.97
C LEU A 508 13.53 -0.56 21.38
N ILE A 509 13.16 0.16 20.32
CA ILE A 509 14.02 1.21 19.74
C ILE A 509 14.27 2.31 20.77
N TYR A 510 13.24 2.80 21.46
CA TYR A 510 13.40 3.80 22.50
C TYR A 510 14.26 3.29 23.66
N TRP A 511 14.08 2.03 24.06
CA TRP A 511 14.93 1.38 25.06
C TRP A 511 16.39 1.31 24.60
N HIS A 512 16.64 0.98 23.33
CA HIS A 512 17.99 0.94 22.77
C HIS A 512 18.63 2.35 22.71
N ILE A 513 17.85 3.38 22.39
CA ILE A 513 18.30 4.78 22.46
C ILE A 513 18.66 5.15 23.91
N ALA A 514 17.82 4.79 24.88
CA ALA A 514 18.06 5.03 26.30
C ALA A 514 19.33 4.30 26.78
N LEU A 515 19.54 3.05 26.37
CA LEU A 515 20.74 2.27 26.67
C LEU A 515 21.99 2.94 26.11
N LYS A 516 21.96 3.43 24.87
CA LYS A 516 23.09 4.15 24.27
C LYS A 516 23.46 5.42 25.02
N LYS A 517 22.46 6.23 25.41
CA LYS A 517 22.67 7.38 26.27
C LYS A 517 23.37 6.93 27.55
N ARG A 518 22.82 5.91 28.22
CA ARG A 518 23.39 5.40 29.45
C ARG A 518 24.84 4.93 29.31
N LEU A 519 25.18 4.18 28.26
CA LEU A 519 26.53 3.67 28.03
C LEU A 519 27.56 4.78 27.72
N LYS A 520 27.12 5.93 27.19
CA LYS A 520 27.98 7.09 26.95
C LYS A 520 28.42 7.79 28.25
N PHE A 521 27.56 7.78 29.26
CA PHE A 521 27.81 8.38 30.57
C PHE A 521 28.20 7.30 31.58
N GLU A 522 29.36 6.64 31.44
CA GLU A 522 29.93 5.93 32.59
C GLU A 522 30.03 6.92 33.77
N PRO A 523 29.59 6.54 34.98
CA PRO A 523 29.62 7.43 36.12
C PRO A 523 31.07 7.86 36.33
N ASN A 524 31.28 9.16 36.45
CA ASN A 524 32.54 9.75 36.90
C ASN A 524 33.20 8.84 37.95
N LYS A 525 34.44 8.42 37.67
CA LYS A 525 35.40 8.14 38.73
C LYS A 525 35.68 9.41 39.51
#